data_AF-A0A6C0LL90-F1
#
_entry.id   AF-A0A6C0LL90-F1
#
_cell.length_a   1.000
_cell.length_b   1.000
_cell.length_c   1.000
_cell.angle_alpha   90.00
_cell.angle_beta   90.00
_cell.angle_gamma   90.00
#
_symmetry.space_group_name_H-M   'P 1'
#
loop_
_entity.id
_entity.type
_entity.pdbx_description
1 polymer ?
#
loop_
_entity_poly.entity_id
_entity_poly.type
_entity_poly.pdbx_seq_one_letter_code
_entity_poly.pdbx_strand_id
1 'polypeptide(L)'
;MEDPIYHENNIIVGNKNLSKVLPFKNKISELKEQLEQTRLEWRPYYDLNKDFRRFIQKLSFFDSLKHKLEVEYKIKNATNDWLQLYEILFRFKHIFTKLNNLSVLFNLNSSSEIISALDFFIKKCKNINKYTWNIIQDTGNKNEDLYRYHSDKWIEYRSHLSRSSDNSTPSLVLNISNKVKTIREKNTHNYDIYISILKSASNTYLDVVEDYVQYIIGLSVLKRGGSIIIKMNDIHISFKIWLLATISRYFDNITLLKPLTMRPYMSNTFIIGENFKGISKNDLDKLYYILSSFKRRYINSIMSEVDIDTVQSIYKHIQNSIDREIDIKKRYIKKFNDTNDLQYFYNQLERKTNEVIDNFIFTFEINSDTIY
;
A
#
# COMPACT_ATOMS: atom_id res chain seq x y z
N MET A 1 -23.82 -16.18 -12.56
CA MET A 1 -23.52 -15.78 -11.18
C MET A 1 -23.09 -14.33 -11.23
N GLU A 2 -23.94 -13.41 -10.81
CA GLU A 2 -23.56 -12.01 -10.68
C GLU A 2 -22.52 -11.91 -9.56
N ASP A 3 -21.38 -11.27 -9.84
CA ASP A 3 -20.46 -10.87 -8.79
C ASP A 3 -21.26 -10.08 -7.74
N PRO A 4 -21.13 -10.37 -6.44
CA PRO A 4 -21.84 -9.61 -5.43
C PRO A 4 -21.31 -8.17 -5.44
N ILE A 5 -22.01 -7.30 -6.18
CA ILE A 5 -21.72 -5.87 -6.23
C ILE A 5 -21.81 -5.36 -4.79
N TYR A 6 -20.72 -4.77 -4.33
CA TYR A 6 -20.60 -4.16 -3.02
C TYR A 6 -21.53 -2.94 -2.98
N HIS A 7 -22.80 -3.11 -2.56
CA HIS A 7 -23.64 -1.94 -2.29
C HIS A 7 -23.29 -1.38 -0.89
N GLU A 8 -22.80 -0.14 -0.83
CA GLU A 8 -22.51 0.58 0.41
C GLU A 8 -23.80 0.90 1.17
N ASN A 9 -24.20 0.05 2.13
CA ASN A 9 -25.30 0.39 3.02
C ASN A 9 -24.76 0.88 4.37
N ASN A 10 -25.02 2.15 4.65
CA ASN A 10 -24.99 2.87 5.92
C ASN A 10 -24.01 2.41 7.00
N ILE A 11 -22.86 3.08 7.08
CA ILE A 11 -22.06 3.23 8.30
C ILE A 11 -22.99 3.72 9.43
N ILE A 12 -23.15 2.92 10.48
CA ILE A 12 -23.82 3.30 11.73
C ILE A 12 -22.72 3.53 12.77
N VAL A 13 -22.27 4.79 12.89
CA VAL A 13 -21.52 5.21 14.08
C VAL A 13 -22.52 5.22 15.25
N GLY A 14 -22.12 4.86 16.47
CA GLY A 14 -23.04 4.86 17.61
C GLY A 14 -23.89 6.13 17.69
N ASN A 15 -25.19 5.99 17.97
CA ASN A 15 -26.25 7.01 17.76
C ASN A 15 -25.93 8.42 18.30
N LYS A 16 -25.09 8.53 19.35
CA LYS A 16 -24.72 9.82 19.96
C LYS A 16 -23.67 10.62 19.19
N ASN A 17 -22.88 9.99 18.31
CA ASN A 17 -21.78 10.65 17.58
C ASN A 17 -22.02 10.75 16.07
N LEU A 18 -23.15 10.23 15.57
CA LEU A 18 -23.49 10.22 14.15
C LEU A 18 -23.50 11.62 13.54
N SER A 19 -24.00 12.63 14.28
CA SER A 19 -24.08 14.02 13.85
C SER A 19 -22.71 14.66 13.55
N LYS A 20 -21.63 14.20 14.21
CA LYS A 20 -20.27 14.72 13.99
C LYS A 20 -19.58 14.11 12.77
N VAL A 21 -20.00 12.93 12.30
CA VAL A 21 -19.45 12.25 11.11
C VAL A 21 -20.27 12.53 9.86
N LEU A 22 -21.57 12.79 10.02
CA LEU A 22 -22.51 12.93 8.92
C LEU A 22 -22.06 13.96 7.84
N PRO A 23 -21.52 15.14 8.20
CA PRO A 23 -21.06 16.10 7.19
C PRO A 23 -19.94 15.54 6.31
N PHE A 24 -18.98 14.82 6.92
CA PHE A 24 -17.88 14.19 6.20
C PHE A 24 -18.36 13.05 5.31
N LYS A 25 -19.31 12.25 5.79
CA LYS A 25 -19.90 11.14 5.03
C LYS A 25 -20.60 11.64 3.76
N ASN A 26 -21.42 12.68 3.88
CA ASN A 26 -22.14 13.24 2.73
C ASN A 26 -21.16 13.81 1.70
N LYS A 27 -20.17 14.56 2.17
CA LYS A 27 -19.13 15.11 1.29
C LYS A 27 -18.30 14.02 0.59
N ILE A 28 -17.93 12.95 1.28
CA ILE A 28 -17.25 11.82 0.64
C ILE A 28 -18.14 11.13 -0.39
N SER A 29 -19.45 11.00 -0.13
CA SER A 29 -20.37 10.41 -1.10
C SER A 29 -20.41 11.21 -2.41
N GLU A 30 -20.50 12.53 -2.30
CA GLU A 30 -20.45 13.43 -3.45
C GLU A 30 -19.12 13.32 -4.20
N LEU A 31 -18.00 13.33 -3.47
CA LEU A 31 -16.66 13.20 -4.06
C LEU A 31 -16.43 11.84 -4.73
N LYS A 32 -17.01 10.76 -4.19
CA LYS A 32 -16.97 9.44 -4.83
C LYS A 32 -17.67 9.47 -6.17
N GLU A 33 -18.85 10.08 -6.24
CA GLU A 33 -19.58 10.22 -7.51
C GLU A 33 -18.77 11.03 -8.53
N GLN A 34 -18.22 12.17 -8.11
CA GLN A 34 -17.36 12.98 -8.97
C GLN A 34 -16.09 12.24 -9.41
N LEU A 35 -15.50 11.42 -8.54
CA LEU A 35 -14.33 10.61 -8.85
C LEU A 35 -14.66 9.54 -9.90
N GLU A 36 -15.78 8.85 -9.76
CA GLU A 36 -16.21 7.84 -10.72
C GLU A 36 -16.56 8.45 -12.07
N GLN A 37 -17.25 9.60 -12.10
CA GLN A 37 -17.45 10.37 -13.34
C GLN A 37 -16.11 10.75 -13.99
N THR A 38 -15.17 11.29 -13.21
CA THR A 38 -13.83 11.64 -13.72
C THR A 38 -13.06 10.41 -14.21
N ARG A 39 -13.23 9.23 -13.58
CA ARG A 39 -12.64 7.97 -14.05
C ARG A 39 -13.24 7.53 -15.37
N LEU A 40 -14.55 7.68 -15.57
CA LEU A 40 -15.21 7.38 -16.83
C LEU A 40 -14.72 8.30 -17.96
N GLU A 41 -14.55 9.59 -17.70
CA GLU A 41 -13.97 10.54 -18.65
C GLU A 41 -12.50 10.22 -18.97
N TRP A 42 -11.74 9.74 -17.99
CA TRP A 42 -10.32 9.40 -18.11
C TRP A 42 -10.07 8.14 -18.95
N ARG A 43 -10.93 7.12 -18.85
CA ARG A 43 -10.73 5.80 -19.47
C ARG A 43 -10.50 5.86 -20.99
N PRO A 44 -11.29 6.58 -21.81
CA PRO A 44 -11.05 6.68 -23.24
C PRO A 44 -9.64 7.21 -23.58
N TYR A 45 -9.13 8.15 -22.79
CA TYR A 45 -7.77 8.66 -22.97
C TYR A 45 -6.73 7.64 -22.52
N TYR A 46 -6.82 7.10 -21.30
CA TYR A 46 -5.76 6.25 -20.77
C TYR A 46 -5.73 4.84 -21.36
N ASP A 47 -6.88 4.23 -21.60
CA ASP A 47 -6.99 2.84 -22.05
C ASP A 47 -6.92 2.72 -23.58
N LEU A 48 -7.45 3.70 -24.31
CA LEU A 48 -7.57 3.61 -25.77
C LEU A 48 -6.60 4.53 -26.53
N ASN A 49 -6.15 5.65 -25.93
CA ASN A 49 -5.25 6.60 -26.60
C ASN A 49 -3.76 6.37 -26.23
N LYS A 50 -2.99 5.83 -27.18
CA LYS A 50 -1.54 5.58 -27.01
C LYS A 50 -0.73 6.86 -26.78
N ASP A 51 -1.10 7.96 -27.43
CA ASP A 51 -0.36 9.23 -27.32
C ASP A 51 -0.59 9.89 -25.96
N PHE A 52 -1.80 9.77 -25.42
CA PHE A 52 -2.09 10.19 -24.06
C PHE A 52 -1.27 9.40 -23.03
N ARG A 53 -1.13 8.08 -23.21
CA ARG A 53 -0.25 7.28 -22.34
C ARG A 53 1.21 7.72 -22.41
N ARG A 54 1.73 7.98 -23.61
CA ARG A 54 3.10 8.50 -23.80
C ARG A 54 3.27 9.88 -23.14
N PHE A 55 2.26 10.74 -23.28
CA PHE A 55 2.22 12.04 -22.62
C PHE A 55 2.30 11.91 -21.10
N ILE A 56 1.51 11.01 -20.50
CA ILE A 56 1.54 10.74 -19.05
C ILE A 56 2.87 10.16 -18.61
N GLN A 57 3.44 9.22 -19.37
CA GLN A 57 4.75 8.66 -19.07
C GLN A 57 5.82 9.76 -19.03
N LYS A 58 5.79 10.70 -19.98
CA LYS A 58 6.71 11.85 -19.98
C LYS A 58 6.46 12.85 -18.85
N LEU A 59 5.24 12.88 -18.29
CA LEU A 59 4.95 13.64 -17.06
C LEU A 59 5.47 12.96 -15.79
N SER A 60 5.87 11.69 -15.87
CA SER A 60 6.46 10.97 -14.73
C SER A 60 7.91 11.39 -14.54
N PHE A 61 8.15 12.33 -13.62
CA PHE A 61 9.50 12.81 -13.28
C PHE A 61 10.46 11.67 -12.87
N PHE A 62 9.94 10.55 -12.40
CA PHE A 62 10.73 9.47 -11.85
C PHE A 62 10.99 8.33 -12.84
N ASP A 63 10.50 8.43 -14.09
CA ASP A 63 10.78 7.40 -15.09
C ASP A 63 12.26 7.40 -15.52
N SER A 64 12.87 8.58 -15.72
CA SER A 64 14.30 8.71 -15.99
C SER A 64 15.18 8.46 -14.76
N LEU A 65 14.67 8.70 -13.55
CA LEU A 65 15.39 8.41 -12.31
C LEU A 65 15.78 6.92 -12.23
N LYS A 66 14.88 6.01 -12.60
CA LYS A 66 15.14 4.57 -12.58
C LYS A 66 16.38 4.20 -13.40
N HIS A 67 16.45 4.72 -14.61
CA HIS A 67 17.59 4.48 -15.49
C HIS A 67 18.88 5.05 -14.90
N LYS A 68 18.82 6.27 -14.35
CA LYS A 68 19.96 6.90 -13.65
C LYS A 68 20.45 6.04 -12.48
N LEU A 69 19.53 5.53 -11.65
CA LEU A 69 19.83 4.65 -10.52
C LEU A 69 20.48 3.31 -10.97
N GLU A 70 20.02 2.73 -12.07
CA GLU A 70 20.57 1.48 -12.60
C GLU A 70 21.97 1.68 -13.20
N VAL A 71 22.17 2.74 -13.99
CA VAL A 71 23.41 2.96 -14.74
C VAL A 71 24.51 3.54 -13.86
N GLU A 72 24.20 4.63 -13.15
CA GLU A 72 25.16 5.41 -12.36
C GLU A 72 25.37 4.80 -10.97
N TYR A 73 24.28 4.38 -10.31
CA TYR A 73 24.32 3.89 -8.93
C TYR A 73 24.27 2.36 -8.83
N LYS A 74 24.32 1.64 -9.97
CA LYS A 74 24.33 0.17 -10.05
C LYS A 74 23.22 -0.51 -9.25
N ILE A 75 22.09 0.17 -9.04
CA ILE A 75 20.95 -0.37 -8.31
C ILE A 75 20.25 -1.38 -9.21
N LYS A 76 20.16 -2.64 -8.78
CA LYS A 76 19.47 -3.68 -9.55
C LYS A 76 17.96 -3.50 -9.48
N ASN A 77 17.31 -3.53 -10.64
CA ASN A 77 15.86 -3.49 -10.82
C ASN A 77 15.22 -2.25 -10.15
N ALA A 78 15.68 -1.05 -10.50
CA ALA A 78 15.13 0.18 -9.96
C ALA A 78 13.73 0.42 -10.56
N THR A 79 12.70 -0.14 -9.93
CA THR A 79 11.31 -0.01 -10.39
C THR A 79 10.55 1.10 -9.64
N ASN A 80 9.30 1.35 -10.03
CA ASN A 80 8.44 2.27 -9.29
C ASN A 80 8.18 1.80 -7.85
N ASP A 81 8.07 0.49 -7.64
CA ASP A 81 7.88 -0.08 -6.31
C ASP A 81 9.17 0.05 -5.47
N TRP A 82 10.35 -0.09 -6.09
CA TRP A 82 11.65 0.22 -5.46
C TRP A 82 11.70 1.68 -4.97
N LEU A 83 11.40 2.63 -5.86
CA LEU A 83 11.42 4.06 -5.57
C LEU A 83 10.45 4.45 -4.44
N GLN A 84 9.21 3.95 -4.52
CA GLN A 84 8.18 4.18 -3.51
C GLN A 84 8.62 3.69 -2.15
N LEU A 85 9.14 2.47 -2.07
CA LEU A 85 9.60 1.93 -0.80
C LEU A 85 10.81 2.71 -0.29
N TYR A 86 11.83 2.97 -1.12
CA TYR A 86 13.03 3.69 -0.69
C TYR A 86 12.70 5.09 -0.12
N GLU A 87 11.79 5.82 -0.78
CA GLU A 87 11.29 7.11 -0.28
C GLU A 87 10.66 6.97 1.12
N ILE A 88 9.84 5.94 1.34
CA ILE A 88 9.21 5.66 2.63
C ILE A 88 10.27 5.30 3.67
N LEU A 89 11.18 4.36 3.37
CA LEU A 89 12.23 3.92 4.29
C LEU A 89 13.06 5.12 4.78
N PHE A 90 13.43 6.01 3.88
CA PHE A 90 14.20 7.21 4.23
C PHE A 90 13.39 8.22 5.02
N ARG A 91 12.15 8.51 4.60
CA ARG A 91 11.27 9.45 5.31
C ARG A 91 10.96 8.99 6.74
N PHE A 92 10.87 7.69 6.94
CA PHE A 92 10.65 7.07 8.25
C PHE A 92 11.91 6.39 8.78
N LYS A 93 13.10 6.92 8.47
CA LYS A 93 14.38 6.31 8.88
C LYS A 93 14.50 6.08 10.38
N HIS A 94 13.82 6.89 11.19
CA HIS A 94 13.79 6.76 12.65
C HIS A 94 13.13 5.46 13.14
N ILE A 95 12.31 4.79 12.33
CA ILE A 95 11.79 3.44 12.61
C ILE A 95 12.94 2.43 12.64
N PHE A 96 13.91 2.59 11.75
CA PHE A 96 15.00 1.64 11.51
C PHE A 96 16.22 1.94 12.37
N THR A 97 16.58 3.21 12.55
CA THR A 97 17.83 3.62 13.22
C THR A 97 17.88 3.33 14.72
N LYS A 98 16.74 2.98 15.34
CA LYS A 98 16.64 2.59 16.76
C LYS A 98 16.98 1.12 16.99
N LEU A 99 17.14 0.33 15.93
CA LEU A 99 17.26 -1.12 16.01
C LEU A 99 18.69 -1.55 15.67
N ASN A 100 19.35 -2.23 16.60
CA ASN A 100 20.67 -2.82 16.34
C ASN A 100 20.55 -4.11 15.49
N ASN A 101 19.46 -4.84 15.68
CA ASN A 101 19.12 -6.04 14.93
C ASN A 101 17.73 -5.84 14.32
N LEU A 102 17.63 -5.99 13.01
CA LEU A 102 16.40 -5.78 12.25
C LEU A 102 15.85 -7.09 11.68
N SER A 103 14.59 -7.39 11.99
CA SER A 103 13.84 -8.49 11.40
C SER A 103 12.63 -7.99 10.61
N VAL A 104 12.56 -8.30 9.32
CA VAL A 104 11.50 -7.81 8.43
C VAL A 104 10.70 -8.98 7.84
N LEU A 105 9.38 -8.87 7.88
CA LEU A 105 8.48 -9.79 7.19
C LEU A 105 7.83 -9.09 6.01
N PHE A 106 7.99 -9.69 4.83
CA PHE A 106 7.44 -9.21 3.59
C PHE A 106 6.21 -10.02 3.18
N ASN A 107 5.18 -9.34 2.68
CA ASN A 107 4.05 -9.94 1.99
C ASN A 107 3.89 -9.23 0.63
N LEU A 108 4.41 -9.86 -0.42
CA LEU A 108 4.68 -9.21 -1.70
C LEU A 108 4.15 -10.04 -2.87
N ASN A 109 3.75 -9.36 -3.94
CA ASN A 109 3.48 -10.02 -5.23
C ASN A 109 4.75 -10.15 -6.09
N SER A 110 5.70 -9.22 -5.98
CA SER A 110 7.03 -9.28 -6.59
C SER A 110 8.08 -8.89 -5.55
N SER A 111 9.08 -9.75 -5.34
CA SER A 111 9.94 -9.68 -4.16
C SER A 111 11.30 -9.03 -4.40
N SER A 112 11.87 -9.13 -5.60
CA SER A 112 13.27 -8.75 -5.84
C SER A 112 13.52 -7.25 -5.73
N GLU A 113 12.62 -6.40 -6.22
CA GLU A 113 12.85 -4.96 -6.26
C GLU A 113 12.62 -4.30 -4.89
N ILE A 114 11.61 -4.78 -4.17
CA ILE A 114 11.31 -4.32 -2.81
C ILE A 114 12.42 -4.69 -1.84
N ILE A 115 12.94 -5.91 -1.91
CA ILE A 115 14.05 -6.35 -1.07
C ILE A 115 15.33 -5.59 -1.44
N SER A 116 15.60 -5.40 -2.74
CA SER A 116 16.71 -4.56 -3.21
C SER A 116 16.66 -3.14 -2.64
N ALA A 117 15.47 -2.53 -2.55
CA ALA A 117 15.31 -1.20 -1.95
C ALA A 117 15.64 -1.18 -0.45
N LEU A 118 15.18 -2.21 0.28
CA LEU A 118 15.51 -2.34 1.70
C LEU A 118 17.00 -2.60 1.90
N ASP A 119 17.60 -3.54 1.17
CA ASP A 119 19.02 -3.86 1.27
C ASP A 119 19.90 -2.63 1.02
N PHE A 120 19.56 -1.84 -0.01
CA PHE A 120 20.25 -0.58 -0.31
C PHE A 120 20.11 0.44 0.84
N PHE A 121 18.92 0.56 1.44
CA PHE A 121 18.68 1.43 2.59
C PHE A 121 19.46 0.97 3.85
N ILE A 122 19.46 -0.33 4.14
CA ILE A 122 20.15 -0.89 5.31
C ILE A 122 21.66 -0.71 5.23
N LYS A 123 22.27 -0.86 4.04
CA LYS A 123 23.70 -0.58 3.84
C LYS A 123 24.11 0.84 4.24
N LYS A 124 23.19 1.80 4.18
CA LYS A 124 23.42 3.19 4.63
C LYS A 124 23.21 3.39 6.13
N CYS A 125 22.48 2.48 6.77
CA CYS A 125 22.16 2.56 8.18
C CYS A 125 23.32 1.99 9.03
N LYS A 126 24.23 2.85 9.49
CA LYS A 126 25.41 2.45 10.28
C LYS A 126 25.09 1.72 11.59
N ASN A 127 23.88 1.84 12.11
CA ASN A 127 23.48 1.29 13.40
C ASN A 127 22.95 -0.15 13.33
N ILE A 128 22.71 -0.69 12.13
CA ILE A 128 22.09 -2.00 11.94
C ILE A 128 23.19 -3.04 11.71
N ASN A 129 23.50 -3.81 12.77
CA ASN A 129 24.56 -4.81 12.75
C ASN A 129 24.11 -6.12 12.13
N LYS A 130 22.85 -6.50 12.37
CA LYS A 130 22.25 -7.73 11.84
C LYS A 130 20.91 -7.42 11.22
N TYR A 131 20.70 -7.92 10.02
CA TYR A 131 19.44 -7.77 9.31
C TYR A 131 19.03 -9.12 8.72
N THR A 132 17.77 -9.48 8.94
CA THR A 132 17.15 -10.68 8.41
C THR A 132 15.78 -10.34 7.85
N TRP A 133 15.41 -10.99 6.76
CA TRP A 133 14.09 -10.85 6.18
C TRP A 133 13.49 -12.21 5.86
N ASN A 134 12.16 -12.30 5.89
CA ASN A 134 11.40 -13.43 5.39
C ASN A 134 10.31 -12.94 4.45
N ILE A 135 9.91 -13.76 3.47
CA ILE A 135 8.84 -13.45 2.53
C ILE A 135 7.72 -14.46 2.70
N ILE A 136 6.49 -13.95 2.73
CA ILE A 136 5.29 -14.78 2.60
C ILE A 136 4.87 -14.77 1.13
N GLN A 137 4.85 -15.96 0.50
CA GLN A 137 4.48 -16.09 -0.90
C GLN A 137 3.75 -17.41 -1.17
N ASP A 138 2.86 -17.38 -2.15
CA ASP A 138 2.21 -18.57 -2.66
C ASP A 138 3.21 -19.38 -3.49
N THR A 139 3.24 -20.69 -3.24
CA THR A 139 4.09 -21.68 -3.91
C THR A 139 4.03 -21.63 -5.45
N GLY A 140 2.93 -21.15 -6.05
CA GLY A 140 2.74 -21.07 -7.50
C GLY A 140 3.34 -19.85 -8.19
N ASN A 141 3.81 -18.83 -7.46
CA ASN A 141 4.27 -17.55 -8.02
C ASN A 141 5.72 -17.25 -7.62
N LYS A 142 6.66 -18.19 -7.77
CA LYS A 142 8.05 -17.96 -7.34
C LYS A 142 8.80 -17.07 -8.33
N ASN A 143 9.48 -16.04 -7.83
CA ASN A 143 10.56 -15.40 -8.58
C ASN A 143 11.76 -16.37 -8.53
N GLU A 144 12.02 -17.06 -9.64
CA GLU A 144 12.95 -18.20 -9.67
C GLU A 144 14.34 -17.83 -9.16
N ASP A 145 14.86 -16.65 -9.50
CA ASP A 145 16.21 -16.25 -9.11
C ASP A 145 16.33 -16.01 -7.61
N LEU A 146 15.49 -15.14 -7.04
CA LEU A 146 15.56 -14.84 -5.60
C LEU A 146 15.23 -16.07 -4.75
N TYR A 147 14.27 -16.89 -5.20
CA TYR A 147 13.92 -18.13 -4.53
C TYR A 147 15.07 -19.12 -4.53
N ARG A 148 15.76 -19.29 -5.67
CA ARG A 148 16.87 -20.24 -5.82
C ARG A 148 18.02 -19.96 -4.86
N TYR A 149 18.32 -18.70 -4.58
CA TYR A 149 19.43 -18.32 -3.69
C TYR A 149 19.05 -18.16 -2.22
N HIS A 150 17.76 -17.99 -1.91
CA HIS A 150 17.30 -17.67 -0.55
C HIS A 150 16.10 -18.50 -0.10
N SER A 151 15.99 -19.76 -0.52
CA SER A 151 14.82 -20.61 -0.26
C SER A 151 14.49 -20.75 1.24
N ASP A 152 15.48 -20.61 2.13
CA ASP A 152 15.32 -20.61 3.59
C ASP A 152 14.54 -19.40 4.14
N LYS A 153 14.45 -18.30 3.36
CA LYS A 153 13.73 -17.08 3.73
C LYS A 153 12.25 -17.10 3.37
N TRP A 154 11.77 -18.18 2.74
CA TRP A 154 10.41 -18.25 2.22
C TRP A 154 9.49 -18.98 3.17
N ILE A 155 8.48 -18.26 3.64
CA ILE A 155 7.36 -18.83 4.37
C ILE A 155 6.31 -19.22 3.34
N GLU A 156 6.50 -20.42 2.80
CA GLU A 156 5.59 -21.00 1.82
C GLU A 156 4.25 -21.36 2.46
N TYR A 157 3.18 -20.95 1.79
CA TYR A 157 1.86 -21.50 2.00
C TYR A 157 1.34 -21.99 0.64
N ARG A 158 0.65 -23.13 0.65
CA ARG A 158 -0.14 -23.52 -0.52
C ARG A 158 -1.45 -22.78 -0.45
N SER A 159 -1.72 -21.91 -1.41
CA SER A 159 -3.12 -21.63 -1.71
C SER A 159 -3.68 -22.88 -2.40
N HIS A 160 -4.83 -23.39 -1.96
CA HIS A 160 -5.55 -24.41 -2.73
C HIS A 160 -6.17 -23.82 -4.02
N LEU A 161 -5.87 -22.56 -4.35
CA LEU A 161 -6.32 -21.85 -5.53
C LEU A 161 -5.31 -22.02 -6.66
N SER A 162 -5.10 -23.26 -7.08
CA SER A 162 -4.58 -23.54 -8.41
C SER A 162 -5.65 -23.18 -9.44
N ARG A 163 -5.88 -21.88 -9.71
CA ARG A 163 -6.82 -21.39 -10.75
C ARG A 163 -8.19 -22.12 -10.79
N SER A 164 -8.66 -22.67 -9.67
CA SER A 164 -9.98 -23.29 -9.66
C SER A 164 -10.99 -22.16 -9.76
N SER A 165 -11.98 -22.33 -10.62
CA SER A 165 -13.04 -21.37 -10.94
C SER A 165 -13.94 -21.01 -9.75
N ASP A 166 -13.57 -21.40 -8.53
CA ASP A 166 -14.35 -21.25 -7.32
C ASP A 166 -13.67 -20.27 -6.36
N ASN A 167 -13.64 -19.01 -6.79
CA ASN A 167 -13.21 -17.84 -6.00
C ASN A 167 -14.23 -17.48 -4.90
N SER A 168 -14.93 -18.46 -4.34
CA SER A 168 -15.84 -18.22 -3.23
C SER A 168 -15.04 -17.75 -2.00
N THR A 169 -15.52 -16.67 -1.37
CA THR A 169 -14.97 -16.08 -0.13
C THR A 169 -14.46 -17.09 0.90
N PRO A 170 -15.17 -18.20 1.20
CA PRO A 170 -14.79 -19.12 2.27
C PRO A 170 -13.44 -19.82 2.02
N SER A 171 -13.13 -20.17 0.77
CA SER A 171 -11.89 -20.87 0.37
C SER A 171 -10.65 -19.99 0.58
N LEU A 172 -10.78 -18.71 0.23
CA LEU A 172 -9.73 -17.71 0.41
C LEU A 172 -9.48 -17.44 1.89
N VAL A 173 -10.54 -17.22 2.65
CA VAL A 173 -10.51 -17.00 4.10
C VAL A 173 -9.91 -18.19 4.86
N LEU A 174 -10.21 -19.42 4.44
CA LEU A 174 -9.63 -20.65 5.01
C LEU A 174 -8.15 -20.82 4.65
N ASN A 175 -7.76 -20.49 3.40
CA ASN A 175 -6.36 -20.48 2.99
C ASN A 175 -5.55 -19.43 3.76
N ILE A 176 -6.18 -18.31 4.09
CA ILE A 176 -5.57 -17.23 4.86
C ILE A 176 -5.48 -17.57 6.34
N SER A 177 -6.51 -18.17 6.94
CA SER A 177 -6.43 -18.63 8.32
C SER A 177 -5.33 -19.68 8.47
N ASN A 178 -5.17 -20.57 7.48
CA ASN A 178 -4.04 -21.48 7.37
C ASN A 178 -2.70 -20.76 7.15
N LYS A 179 -2.65 -19.71 6.31
CA LYS A 179 -1.47 -18.85 6.11
C LYS A 179 -1.01 -18.24 7.44
N VAL A 180 -1.92 -17.61 8.18
CA VAL A 180 -1.58 -16.97 9.46
C VAL A 180 -1.27 -17.98 10.56
N LYS A 181 -2.01 -19.10 10.61
CA LYS A 181 -1.73 -20.20 11.54
C LYS A 181 -0.37 -20.83 11.26
N THR A 182 -0.04 -21.12 10.00
CA THR A 182 1.27 -21.64 9.58
C THR A 182 2.39 -20.65 9.92
N ILE A 183 2.20 -19.37 9.63
CA ILE A 183 3.13 -18.30 10.01
C ILE A 183 3.32 -18.29 11.52
N ARG A 184 2.26 -18.41 12.33
CA ARG A 184 2.33 -18.41 13.79
C ARG A 184 2.98 -19.68 14.37
N GLU A 185 2.70 -20.84 13.79
CA GLU A 185 3.25 -22.12 14.23
C GLU A 185 4.72 -22.29 13.83
N LYS A 186 5.11 -21.76 12.66
CA LYS A 186 6.49 -21.78 12.18
C LYS A 186 7.32 -20.59 12.66
N ASN A 187 6.70 -19.45 13.00
CA ASN A 187 7.43 -18.33 13.59
C ASN A 187 7.65 -18.56 15.08
N THR A 188 8.90 -18.77 15.42
CA THR A 188 9.43 -18.64 16.78
C THR A 188 9.82 -17.19 17.11
N HIS A 189 9.70 -16.26 16.16
CA HIS A 189 10.18 -14.89 16.27
C HIS A 189 9.11 -13.86 15.89
N ASN A 190 8.99 -12.80 16.70
CA ASN A 190 8.21 -11.61 16.36
C ASN A 190 9.08 -10.65 15.53
N TYR A 191 8.51 -10.07 14.47
CA TYR A 191 9.23 -9.18 13.56
C TYR A 191 9.24 -7.73 14.05
N ASP A 192 10.31 -7.01 13.72
CA ASP A 192 10.41 -5.56 13.90
C ASP A 192 9.49 -4.82 12.95
N ILE A 193 9.46 -5.27 11.69
CA ILE A 193 8.77 -4.56 10.61
C ILE A 193 7.99 -5.56 9.77
N TYR A 194 6.74 -5.21 9.46
CA TYR A 194 5.92 -5.90 8.48
C TYR A 194 5.66 -4.98 7.29
N ILE A 195 6.04 -5.44 6.09
CA ILE A 195 5.87 -4.69 4.84
C ILE A 195 4.97 -5.49 3.90
N SER A 196 3.84 -4.91 3.52
CA SER A 196 2.91 -5.50 2.56
C SER A 196 2.71 -4.58 1.37
N ILE A 197 3.13 -5.04 0.19
CA ILE A 197 3.03 -4.30 -1.07
C ILE A 197 2.41 -5.26 -2.09
N LEU A 198 1.09 -5.43 -1.97
CA LEU A 198 0.30 -6.23 -2.89
C LEU A 198 -0.26 -5.35 -4.00
N LYS A 199 -0.33 -5.92 -5.20
CA LYS A 199 -0.93 -5.27 -6.37
C LYS A 199 -2.41 -5.64 -6.39
N SER A 200 -3.23 -4.90 -5.66
CA SER A 200 -4.68 -4.89 -5.86
C SER A 200 -4.97 -4.08 -7.14
N ALA A 201 -5.81 -4.60 -8.03
CA ALA A 201 -6.02 -4.04 -9.37
C ALA A 201 -7.48 -3.68 -9.67
N SER A 202 -8.42 -4.11 -8.84
CA SER A 202 -9.84 -3.95 -9.13
C SER A 202 -10.58 -3.74 -7.81
N ASN A 203 -11.37 -2.67 -7.66
CA ASN A 203 -12.16 -2.36 -6.45
C ASN A 203 -13.27 -3.40 -6.17
N THR A 204 -12.87 -4.65 -6.10
CA THR A 204 -13.66 -5.84 -5.95
C THR A 204 -13.69 -6.21 -4.49
N TYR A 205 -14.65 -7.06 -4.17
CA TYR A 205 -14.75 -7.69 -2.87
C TYR A 205 -13.43 -8.40 -2.45
N LEU A 206 -12.72 -9.01 -3.40
CA LEU A 206 -11.47 -9.72 -3.15
C LEU A 206 -10.38 -8.79 -2.63
N ASP A 207 -10.23 -7.60 -3.23
CA ASP A 207 -9.22 -6.62 -2.83
C ASP A 207 -9.48 -6.10 -1.41
N VAL A 208 -10.75 -5.96 -1.01
CA VAL A 208 -11.11 -5.57 0.37
C VAL A 208 -10.72 -6.66 1.37
N VAL A 209 -10.97 -7.93 1.02
CA VAL A 209 -10.57 -9.07 1.86
C VAL A 209 -9.05 -9.18 1.92
N GLU A 210 -8.35 -9.04 0.80
CA GLU A 210 -6.88 -9.07 0.75
C GLU A 210 -6.26 -7.97 1.63
N ASP A 211 -6.78 -6.74 1.56
CA ASP A 211 -6.37 -5.65 2.46
C ASP A 211 -6.60 -6.01 3.93
N TYR A 212 -7.77 -6.55 4.27
CA TYR A 212 -8.07 -6.96 5.65
C TYR A 212 -7.05 -7.95 6.19
N VAL A 213 -6.66 -8.89 5.35
CA VAL A 213 -5.78 -10.00 5.68
C VAL A 213 -4.35 -9.53 5.91
N GLN A 214 -3.88 -8.57 5.11
CA GLN A 214 -2.56 -7.96 5.30
C GLN A 214 -2.42 -7.39 6.72
N TYR A 215 -3.46 -6.73 7.24
CA TYR A 215 -3.41 -6.23 8.61
C TYR A 215 -3.44 -7.31 9.65
N ILE A 216 -4.29 -8.33 9.51
CA ILE A 216 -4.33 -9.42 10.48
C ILE A 216 -2.97 -10.12 10.55
N ILE A 217 -2.33 -10.35 9.41
CA ILE A 217 -0.95 -10.87 9.35
C ILE A 217 -0.02 -9.94 10.13
N GLY A 218 0.02 -8.65 9.79
CA GLY A 218 0.89 -7.68 10.45
C GLY A 218 0.69 -7.64 11.97
N LEU A 219 -0.56 -7.54 12.44
CA LEU A 219 -0.90 -7.52 13.87
C LEU A 219 -0.53 -8.82 14.58
N SER A 220 -0.52 -9.96 13.87
CA SER A 220 -0.23 -11.27 14.45
C SER A 220 1.27 -11.59 14.57
N VAL A 221 2.13 -10.89 13.83
CA VAL A 221 3.57 -11.20 13.72
C VAL A 221 4.48 -10.11 14.29
N LEU A 222 3.95 -8.89 14.48
CA LEU A 222 4.74 -7.77 14.99
C LEU A 222 5.02 -7.89 16.48
N LYS A 223 6.25 -7.57 16.87
CA LYS A 223 6.59 -7.37 18.29
C LYS A 223 6.09 -6.02 18.79
N ARG A 224 5.91 -5.88 20.10
CA ARG A 224 5.67 -4.56 20.71
C ARG A 224 6.81 -3.60 20.36
N GLY A 225 6.48 -2.39 19.96
CA GLY A 225 7.40 -1.39 19.41
C GLY A 225 7.70 -1.56 17.91
N GLY A 226 7.21 -2.62 17.26
CA GLY A 226 7.38 -2.84 15.82
C GLY A 226 6.59 -1.87 14.96
N SER A 227 6.82 -1.90 13.64
CA SER A 227 6.17 -1.00 12.67
C SER A 227 5.58 -1.74 11.49
N ILE A 228 4.58 -1.13 10.86
CA ILE A 228 3.87 -1.70 9.71
C ILE A 228 3.90 -0.73 8.53
N ILE A 229 4.08 -1.25 7.32
CA ILE A 229 3.98 -0.50 6.06
C ILE A 229 3.08 -1.30 5.12
N ILE A 230 1.89 -0.78 4.80
CA ILE A 230 0.93 -1.45 3.91
C ILE A 230 0.53 -0.52 2.77
N LYS A 231 0.61 -1.00 1.53
CA LYS A 231 0.05 -0.31 0.36
C LYS A 231 -1.41 -0.73 0.17
N MET A 232 -2.31 0.24 0.09
CA MET A 232 -3.74 0.04 -0.06
C MET A 232 -4.31 0.91 -1.18
N ASN A 233 -5.30 0.41 -1.90
CA ASN A 233 -6.06 1.17 -2.89
C ASN A 233 -7.38 1.67 -2.32
N ASP A 234 -7.88 2.79 -2.83
CA ASP A 234 -9.27 3.22 -2.63
C ASP A 234 -9.73 3.17 -1.16
N ILE A 235 -8.93 3.81 -0.29
CA ILE A 235 -9.14 3.90 1.17
C ILE A 235 -10.51 4.51 1.58
N HIS A 236 -11.26 5.05 0.62
CA HIS A 236 -12.60 5.62 0.80
C HIS A 236 -13.71 4.58 0.95
N ILE A 237 -13.43 3.30 0.72
CA ILE A 237 -14.40 2.22 0.95
C ILE A 237 -14.70 2.16 2.44
N SER A 238 -15.99 2.14 2.80
CA SER A 238 -16.46 2.20 4.18
C SER A 238 -15.79 1.17 5.11
N PHE A 239 -15.58 -0.05 4.62
CA PHE A 239 -14.86 -1.10 5.35
C PHE A 239 -13.39 -0.76 5.61
N LYS A 240 -12.69 -0.18 4.62
CA LYS A 240 -11.29 0.23 4.76
C LYS A 240 -11.14 1.37 5.77
N ILE A 241 -12.11 2.29 5.83
CA ILE A 241 -12.17 3.34 6.86
C ILE A 241 -12.29 2.71 8.26
N TRP A 242 -13.25 1.79 8.45
CA TRP A 242 -13.40 1.06 9.70
C TRP A 242 -12.12 0.33 10.10
N LEU A 243 -11.50 -0.34 9.14
CA LEU A 243 -10.28 -1.09 9.33
C LEU A 243 -9.14 -0.19 9.79
N LEU A 244 -8.86 0.90 9.07
CA LEU A 244 -7.84 1.89 9.43
C LEU A 244 -8.02 2.42 10.85
N ALA A 245 -9.26 2.73 11.21
CA ALA A 245 -9.57 3.28 12.51
C ALA A 245 -9.57 2.22 13.63
N THR A 246 -9.76 0.94 13.28
CA THR A 246 -9.55 -0.19 14.21
C THR A 246 -8.06 -0.39 14.46
N ILE A 247 -7.25 -0.32 13.41
CA ILE A 247 -5.80 -0.58 13.48
C ILE A 247 -5.07 0.54 14.23
N SER A 248 -5.52 1.79 14.11
CA SER A 248 -4.91 2.92 14.81
C SER A 248 -4.85 2.73 16.33
N ARG A 249 -5.75 1.92 16.90
CA ARG A 249 -5.75 1.59 18.34
C ARG A 249 -4.52 0.79 18.78
N TYR A 250 -3.89 0.07 17.85
CA TYR A 250 -2.75 -0.80 18.14
C TYR A 250 -1.39 -0.17 17.84
N PHE A 251 -1.34 1.08 17.39
CA PHE A 251 -0.10 1.79 17.11
C PHE A 251 -0.10 3.13 17.86
N ASP A 252 1.08 3.67 18.15
CA ASP A 252 1.16 5.03 18.71
C ASP A 252 0.79 6.06 17.65
N ASN A 253 1.26 5.86 16.43
CA ASN A 253 0.99 6.74 15.30
C ASN A 253 0.61 5.93 14.06
N ILE A 254 -0.38 6.43 13.31
CA ILE A 254 -0.69 5.97 11.95
C ILE A 254 -0.53 7.16 11.00
N THR A 255 0.29 6.99 9.98
CA THR A 255 0.45 7.95 8.88
C THR A 255 -0.11 7.38 7.59
N LEU A 256 -0.99 8.14 6.95
CA LEU A 256 -1.44 7.88 5.57
C LEU A 256 -0.57 8.71 4.62
N LEU A 257 0.16 8.03 3.72
CA LEU A 257 1.15 8.65 2.85
C LEU A 257 0.96 8.26 1.39
N LYS A 258 1.07 9.27 0.52
CA LYS A 258 1.25 9.12 -0.92
C LYS A 258 2.68 9.57 -1.27
N PRO A 259 3.63 8.65 -1.51
CA PRO A 259 5.00 9.01 -1.89
C PRO A 259 5.01 9.86 -3.15
N LEU A 260 5.98 10.77 -3.27
CA LEU A 260 6.19 11.61 -4.44
C LEU A 260 6.48 10.77 -5.69
N THR A 261 7.23 9.69 -5.50
CA THR A 261 7.57 8.69 -6.52
C THR A 261 6.38 7.85 -7.01
N MET A 262 5.22 7.97 -6.36
CA MET A 262 3.99 7.31 -6.76
C MET A 262 3.19 8.17 -7.75
N ARG A 263 2.59 7.52 -8.75
CA ARG A 263 1.82 8.24 -9.77
C ARG A 263 0.66 9.00 -9.12
N PRO A 264 0.52 10.31 -9.39
CA PRO A 264 -0.31 11.14 -8.55
C PRO A 264 -1.81 10.99 -8.89
N TYR A 265 -2.13 10.41 -10.06
CA TYR A 265 -3.49 10.06 -10.52
C TYR A 265 -4.02 8.69 -10.05
N MET A 266 -3.23 7.89 -9.32
CA MET A 266 -3.65 6.57 -8.81
C MET A 266 -4.21 6.65 -7.39
N SER A 267 -5.13 5.76 -7.02
CA SER A 267 -5.78 5.76 -5.69
C SER A 267 -4.94 5.12 -4.57
N ASN A 268 -3.77 4.56 -4.89
CA ASN A 268 -2.88 3.95 -3.91
C ASN A 268 -2.53 4.93 -2.79
N THR A 269 -2.44 4.41 -1.57
CA THR A 269 -1.99 5.09 -0.35
C THR A 269 -1.22 4.09 0.51
N PHE A 270 -0.10 4.51 1.09
CA PHE A 270 0.63 3.74 2.08
C PHE A 270 0.14 4.08 3.48
N ILE A 271 -0.01 3.06 4.30
CA ILE A 271 -0.33 3.15 5.72
C ILE A 271 0.91 2.75 6.49
N ILE A 272 1.43 3.69 7.28
CA ILE A 272 2.59 3.49 8.13
C ILE A 272 2.12 3.53 9.57
N GLY A 273 2.23 2.41 10.29
CA GLY A 273 1.96 2.35 11.71
C GLY A 273 3.24 2.18 12.50
N GLU A 274 3.40 3.01 13.53
CA GLU A 274 4.63 3.10 14.32
C GLU A 274 4.38 2.70 15.77
N ASN A 275 5.38 2.07 16.38
CA ASN A 275 5.35 1.58 17.76
C ASN A 275 4.10 0.75 18.09
N PHE A 276 4.05 -0.46 17.54
CA PHE A 276 2.98 -1.40 17.81
C PHE A 276 2.79 -1.63 19.33
N LYS A 277 1.62 -1.32 19.86
CA LYS A 277 1.27 -1.46 21.29
C LYS A 277 1.06 -2.93 21.69
N GLY A 278 0.93 -3.82 20.72
CA GLY A 278 0.51 -5.21 20.90
C GLY A 278 -0.99 -5.37 20.71
N ILE A 279 -1.41 -6.58 20.36
CA ILE A 279 -2.82 -6.98 20.27
C ILE A 279 -3.10 -8.11 21.25
N SER A 280 -4.25 -8.07 21.92
CA SER A 280 -4.66 -9.17 22.80
C SER A 280 -5.08 -10.39 21.97
N LYS A 281 -4.95 -11.60 22.53
CA LYS A 281 -5.43 -12.82 21.86
C LYS A 281 -6.92 -12.70 21.52
N ASN A 282 -7.74 -12.17 22.44
CA ASN A 282 -9.17 -12.00 22.26
C ASN A 282 -9.50 -11.05 21.10
N ASP A 283 -8.80 -9.92 20.99
CA ASP A 283 -9.05 -8.98 19.89
C ASP A 283 -8.58 -9.53 18.56
N LEU A 284 -7.45 -10.24 18.53
CA LEU A 284 -6.99 -10.93 17.34
C LEU A 284 -7.98 -12.04 16.92
N ASP A 285 -8.51 -12.82 17.87
CA ASP A 285 -9.53 -13.84 17.64
C ASP A 285 -10.84 -13.23 17.11
N LYS A 286 -11.24 -12.04 17.57
CA LYS A 286 -12.36 -11.29 16.99
C LYS A 286 -12.09 -10.89 15.53
N LEU A 287 -10.88 -10.40 15.22
CA LEU A 287 -10.53 -10.04 13.84
C LEU A 287 -10.57 -11.28 12.91
N TYR A 288 -10.07 -12.43 13.37
CA TYR A 288 -10.22 -13.69 12.66
C TYR A 288 -11.68 -14.11 12.52
N TYR A 289 -12.48 -13.94 13.57
CA TYR A 289 -13.90 -14.26 13.50
C TYR A 289 -14.59 -13.42 12.42
N ILE A 290 -14.33 -12.11 12.36
CA ILE A 290 -14.85 -11.23 11.31
C ILE A 290 -14.38 -11.69 9.92
N LEU A 291 -13.12 -12.12 9.78
CA LEU A 291 -12.60 -12.66 8.52
C LEU A 291 -13.34 -13.95 8.13
N SER A 292 -13.49 -14.89 9.08
CA SER A 292 -14.18 -16.18 8.89
C SER A 292 -15.66 -16.02 8.57
N SER A 293 -16.27 -14.96 9.05
CA SER A 293 -17.69 -14.67 8.95
C SER A 293 -18.00 -13.52 8.00
N PHE A 294 -17.05 -13.14 7.14
CA PHE A 294 -17.08 -11.93 6.30
C PHE A 294 -18.30 -11.88 5.38
N LYS A 295 -19.43 -11.49 5.98
CA LYS A 295 -20.72 -11.28 5.38
C LYS A 295 -21.02 -9.80 5.50
N ARG A 296 -21.52 -9.21 4.41
CA ARG A 296 -21.78 -7.78 4.23
C ARG A 296 -22.52 -7.09 5.40
N ARG A 297 -23.31 -7.81 6.20
CA ARG A 297 -24.11 -7.27 7.31
C ARG A 297 -23.32 -6.94 8.58
N TYR A 298 -22.13 -7.49 8.82
CA TYR A 298 -21.41 -7.31 10.09
C TYR A 298 -20.65 -5.98 10.21
N ILE A 299 -20.35 -5.32 9.08
CA ILE A 299 -19.51 -4.11 9.04
C ILE A 299 -20.14 -2.96 9.86
N ASN A 300 -21.47 -2.85 9.83
CA ASN A 300 -22.16 -1.71 10.42
C ASN A 300 -22.20 -1.71 11.96
N SER A 301 -22.12 -2.87 12.64
CA SER A 301 -22.14 -2.89 14.10
C SER A 301 -20.78 -2.56 14.72
N ILE A 302 -19.68 -2.90 14.03
CA ILE A 302 -18.31 -2.79 14.57
C ILE A 302 -17.80 -1.33 14.53
N MET A 303 -18.40 -0.47 13.70
CA MET A 303 -18.04 0.96 13.61
C MET A 303 -18.42 1.78 14.86
N SER A 304 -19.16 1.21 15.80
CA SER A 304 -19.53 1.88 17.05
C SER A 304 -18.38 1.96 18.07
N GLU A 305 -17.28 1.22 17.88
CA GLU A 305 -16.17 1.10 18.84
C GLU A 305 -14.96 1.99 18.54
N VAL A 306 -15.09 2.92 17.59
CA VAL A 306 -13.97 3.69 17.06
C VAL A 306 -14.01 5.14 17.54
N ASP A 307 -12.84 5.67 17.89
CA ASP A 307 -12.65 7.07 18.25
C ASP A 307 -13.06 8.02 17.12
N ILE A 308 -13.83 9.04 17.48
CA ILE A 308 -14.45 9.97 16.53
C ILE A 308 -13.43 10.86 15.83
N ASP A 309 -12.40 11.31 16.56
CA ASP A 309 -11.39 12.23 16.04
C ASP A 309 -10.48 11.51 15.03
N THR A 310 -10.14 10.24 15.33
CA THR A 310 -9.48 9.33 14.40
C THR A 310 -10.26 9.20 13.09
N VAL A 311 -11.57 8.94 13.18
CA VAL A 311 -12.44 8.81 12.01
C VAL A 311 -12.46 10.11 11.21
N GLN A 312 -12.64 11.27 11.86
CA GLN A 312 -12.62 12.56 11.17
C GLN A 312 -11.30 12.85 10.46
N SER A 313 -10.16 12.51 11.07
CA SER A 313 -8.84 12.64 10.46
C SER A 313 -8.71 11.78 9.19
N ILE A 314 -9.18 10.53 9.25
CA ILE A 314 -9.23 9.63 8.08
C ILE A 314 -10.10 10.22 6.97
N TYR A 315 -11.32 10.69 7.31
CA TYR A 315 -12.22 11.33 6.34
C TYR A 315 -11.57 12.54 5.67
N LYS A 316 -10.89 13.40 6.43
CA LYS A 316 -10.19 14.57 5.89
C LYS A 316 -9.07 14.17 4.92
N HIS A 317 -8.29 13.14 5.27
CA HIS A 317 -7.25 12.62 4.39
C HIS A 317 -7.83 12.07 3.08
N ILE A 318 -8.90 11.28 3.18
CA ILE A 318 -9.59 10.71 2.01
C ILE A 318 -10.11 11.81 1.10
N GLN A 319 -10.75 12.83 1.68
CA GLN A 319 -11.25 13.98 0.92
C GLN A 319 -10.14 14.62 0.09
N ASN A 320 -9.02 14.98 0.74
CA ASN A 320 -7.87 15.58 0.07
C ASN A 320 -7.28 14.67 -1.02
N SER A 321 -7.27 13.34 -0.78
CA SER A 321 -6.77 12.37 -1.75
C SER A 321 -7.66 12.29 -2.99
N ILE A 322 -8.98 12.26 -2.80
CA ILE A 322 -9.94 12.21 -3.92
C ILE A 322 -9.90 13.53 -4.70
N ASP A 323 -9.97 14.67 -4.02
CA ASP A 323 -9.90 16.00 -4.62
C ASP A 323 -8.66 16.13 -5.52
N ARG A 324 -7.50 15.70 -5.01
CA ARG A 324 -6.24 15.69 -5.76
C ARG A 324 -6.27 14.75 -6.96
N GLU A 325 -6.83 13.54 -6.83
CA GLU A 325 -6.94 12.58 -7.95
C GLU A 325 -7.80 13.14 -9.09
N ILE A 326 -8.97 13.72 -8.75
CA ILE A 326 -9.88 14.37 -9.70
C ILE A 326 -9.17 15.51 -10.43
N ASP A 327 -8.59 16.44 -9.67
CA ASP A 327 -7.94 17.62 -10.21
C ASP A 327 -6.77 17.25 -11.15
N ILE A 328 -5.92 16.30 -10.76
CA ILE A 328 -4.81 15.85 -11.62
C ILE A 328 -5.33 15.25 -12.93
N LYS A 329 -6.34 14.37 -12.87
CA LYS A 329 -6.88 13.75 -14.07
C LYS A 329 -7.46 14.78 -15.02
N LYS A 330 -8.26 15.71 -14.52
CA LYS A 330 -8.83 16.82 -15.31
C LYS A 330 -7.74 17.71 -15.90
N ARG A 331 -6.72 18.07 -15.12
CA ARG A 331 -5.57 18.86 -15.60
C ARG A 331 -4.80 18.14 -16.70
N TYR A 332 -4.59 16.83 -16.58
CA TYR A 332 -3.86 16.06 -17.59
C TYR A 332 -4.64 15.95 -18.90
N ILE A 333 -5.95 15.67 -18.84
CA ILE A 333 -6.83 15.66 -20.02
C ILE A 333 -6.82 17.03 -20.70
N LYS A 334 -7.09 18.09 -19.94
CA LYS A 334 -7.11 19.46 -20.46
C LYS A 334 -5.78 19.80 -21.14
N LYS A 335 -4.66 19.55 -20.45
CA LYS A 335 -3.34 19.86 -20.98
C LYS A 335 -3.01 19.07 -22.24
N PHE A 336 -3.41 17.81 -22.32
CA PHE A 336 -3.22 17.02 -23.53
C PHE A 336 -3.98 17.62 -24.72
N ASN A 337 -5.22 18.06 -24.50
CA ASN A 337 -6.04 18.67 -25.55
C ASN A 337 -5.57 20.08 -25.96
N ASP A 338 -5.03 20.86 -25.01
CA ASP A 338 -4.57 22.24 -25.25
C ASP A 338 -3.19 22.30 -25.93
N THR A 339 -2.41 21.22 -25.92
CA THR A 339 -1.02 21.24 -26.37
C THR A 339 -0.91 20.99 -27.88
N ASN A 340 -0.92 22.06 -28.67
CA ASN A 340 -0.67 22.02 -30.12
C ASN A 340 0.76 21.59 -30.49
N ASP A 341 1.73 21.80 -29.57
CA ASP A 341 3.14 21.38 -29.74
C ASP A 341 3.62 20.63 -28.49
N LEU A 342 3.41 19.31 -28.50
CA LEU A 342 3.84 18.42 -27.43
C LEU A 342 5.37 18.42 -27.25
N GLN A 343 6.13 18.71 -28.32
CA GLN A 343 7.58 18.65 -28.28
C GLN A 343 8.18 19.80 -27.46
N TYR A 344 7.70 21.02 -27.67
CA TYR A 344 8.11 22.17 -26.84
C TYR A 344 7.80 21.91 -25.35
N PHE A 345 6.62 21.35 -25.06
CA PHE A 345 6.24 21.01 -23.70
C PHE A 345 7.17 19.96 -23.07
N TYR A 346 7.58 18.94 -23.82
CA TYR A 346 8.51 17.92 -23.34
C TYR A 346 9.89 18.48 -22.99
N ASN A 347 10.41 19.40 -23.79
CA ASN A 347 11.71 20.03 -23.50
C ASN A 347 11.69 20.81 -22.18
N GLN A 348 10.58 21.48 -21.85
CA GLN A 348 10.43 22.19 -20.58
C GLN A 348 10.26 21.23 -19.39
N LEU A 349 9.58 20.10 -19.61
CA LEU A 349 9.46 19.06 -18.59
C LEU A 349 10.80 18.44 -18.26
N GLU A 350 11.62 18.11 -19.26
CA GLU A 350 12.91 17.44 -19.07
C GLU A 350 13.84 18.23 -18.13
N ARG A 351 13.90 19.56 -18.29
CA ARG A 351 14.67 20.43 -17.39
C ARG A 351 14.21 20.32 -15.94
N LYS A 352 12.89 20.40 -15.71
CA LYS A 352 12.31 20.27 -14.37
C LYS A 352 12.46 18.85 -13.81
N THR A 353 12.40 17.84 -14.66
CA THR A 353 12.64 16.45 -14.29
C THR A 353 14.03 16.27 -13.72
N ASN A 354 15.05 16.80 -14.39
CA ASN A 354 16.43 16.69 -13.91
C ASN A 354 16.62 17.38 -12.56
N GLU A 355 16.04 18.58 -12.38
CA GLU A 355 16.07 19.29 -11.09
C GLU A 355 15.39 18.48 -9.97
N VAL A 356 14.22 17.89 -10.24
CA VAL A 356 13.51 17.04 -9.27
C VAL A 356 14.31 15.78 -8.94
N ILE A 357 14.96 15.18 -9.94
CA ILE A 357 15.80 14.00 -9.79
C ILE A 357 17.03 14.29 -8.93
N ASP A 358 17.74 15.36 -9.22
CA ASP A 358 18.94 15.73 -8.48
C ASP A 358 18.58 16.12 -7.05
N ASN A 359 17.48 16.85 -6.86
CA ASN A 359 16.92 17.11 -5.53
C ASN A 359 16.52 15.82 -4.80
N PHE A 360 15.94 14.83 -5.50
CA PHE A 360 15.61 13.53 -4.90
C PHE A 360 16.88 12.79 -4.48
N ILE A 361 17.86 12.64 -5.37
CA ILE A 361 19.14 11.98 -5.09
C ILE A 361 19.82 12.64 -3.88
N PHE A 362 19.89 13.97 -3.86
CA PHE A 362 20.46 14.74 -2.77
C PHE A 362 19.67 14.56 -1.46
N THR A 363 18.35 14.76 -1.50
CA THR A 363 17.47 14.69 -0.32
C THR A 363 17.48 13.30 0.30
N PHE A 364 17.53 12.25 -0.53
CA PHE A 364 17.51 10.86 -0.11
C PHE A 364 18.92 10.24 0.00
N GLU A 365 19.95 11.09 0.03
CA GLU A 365 21.36 10.74 0.28
C GLU A 365 21.88 9.61 -0.64
N ILE A 366 21.46 9.58 -1.90
CA ILE A 366 21.87 8.57 -2.89
C ILE A 366 23.26 8.92 -3.43
N ASN A 367 24.30 8.32 -2.83
CA ASN A 367 25.70 8.54 -3.20
C ASN A 367 26.34 7.29 -3.83
N SER A 368 27.22 7.51 -4.82
CA SER A 368 27.98 6.46 -5.53
C SER A 368 28.92 5.67 -4.63
N ASP A 369 29.41 6.29 -3.56
CA ASP A 369 30.49 5.74 -2.71
C ASP A 369 30.03 4.61 -1.78
N THR A 370 28.75 4.25 -1.84
CA THR A 370 28.13 3.24 -0.96
C THR A 370 28.19 1.81 -1.50
N ILE A 371 29.02 1.56 -2.53
CA ILE A 371 28.99 0.29 -3.29
C ILE A 371 30.35 -0.41 -3.20
N TYR A 372 30.38 -1.49 -2.43
CA TYR A 372 31.24 -2.66 -2.66
C TYR A 372 30.38 -3.92 -2.62
#